data_AF-A0A978UM99-F1
#
_entry.id   AF-A0A978UM99-F1
#
_cell.length_a   1.000
_cell.length_b   1.000
_cell.length_c   1.000
_cell.angle_alpha   90.00
_cell.angle_beta   90.00
_cell.angle_gamma   90.00
#
_symmetry.space_group_name_H-M   'P 1'
#
loop_
_entity.id
_entity.type
_entity.pdbx_description
1 polymer ?
#
loop_
_entity_poly.entity_id
_entity_poly.type
_entity_poly.pdbx_seq_one_letter_code
_entity_poly.pdbx_strand_id
1 'polypeptide(L)'
;MQHLVQKEDIGHAAFGPKGRTLIAAAIYLELFAVAVEFLILEGDTLNMLFPNTNLTIGHLKVKGKVGFIIIPALIVLPSTWLRNLGLLAYLSIEGIVTSIILLGCVLWVGAIGGVGFHERDKLLDLGGLPVTASIFMFCYGGHAVFPTLCTSMKNRTQFPKVLATCFITSTVIYGSMATIGYLMFGEFLKDQITLNLPLRNVNIKIAISIIIINLLTKFALILSPISSTIEAKFIPPNNRLLSIFVRTLLMISTVVVALAFSYFGYLMAFIGAILSVTVALLLPCVCYLKINEVAWAFEFEFMAVIGILVSGILIGIAGTYISIKHIIAHL
;
A
#
# COMPACT_ATOMS: atom_id res chain seq x y z
N MET A 1 -2.48 16.35 -27.27
CA MET A 1 -2.61 15.63 -25.97
C MET A 1 -1.96 14.22 -25.97
N GLN A 2 -1.02 13.88 -26.86
CA GLN A 2 -0.41 12.54 -26.92
C GLN A 2 0.88 12.37 -26.08
N HIS A 3 1.32 13.40 -25.35
CA HIS A 3 2.58 13.39 -24.59
C HIS A 3 2.41 13.39 -23.05
N LEU A 4 1.19 13.45 -22.51
CA LEU A 4 0.95 13.41 -21.05
C LEU A 4 0.76 11.97 -20.59
N VAL A 5 1.82 11.18 -20.72
CA VAL A 5 1.76 9.75 -20.39
C VAL A 5 1.87 9.53 -18.89
N GLN A 6 2.75 10.26 -18.19
CA GLN A 6 2.97 10.09 -16.75
C GLN A 6 2.29 11.19 -15.92
N LYS A 7 1.98 10.88 -14.65
CA LYS A 7 1.35 11.85 -13.74
C LYS A 7 2.23 13.09 -13.53
N GLU A 8 3.54 12.92 -13.53
CA GLU A 8 4.50 14.01 -13.46
C GLU A 8 4.32 14.99 -14.65
N ASP A 9 4.00 14.48 -15.84
CA ASP A 9 3.78 15.30 -17.04
C ASP A 9 2.49 16.11 -16.94
N ILE A 10 1.44 15.56 -16.32
CA ILE A 10 0.20 16.30 -16.02
C ILE A 10 0.49 17.45 -15.05
N GLY A 11 1.31 17.21 -14.03
CA GLY A 11 1.77 18.26 -13.11
C GLY A 11 2.59 19.34 -13.82
N HIS A 12 3.41 18.94 -14.79
CA HIS A 12 4.14 19.88 -15.63
C HIS A 12 3.21 20.74 -16.49
N ALA A 13 2.19 20.13 -17.10
CA ALA A 13 1.21 20.84 -17.92
C ALA A 13 0.41 21.87 -17.11
N ALA A 14 0.03 21.54 -15.87
CA ALA A 14 -0.76 22.42 -15.03
C ALA A 14 0.05 23.55 -14.35
N PHE A 15 1.25 23.22 -13.81
CA PHE A 15 2.01 24.11 -12.92
C PHE A 15 3.52 24.19 -13.27
N GLY A 16 3.91 23.73 -14.45
CA GLY A 16 5.30 23.76 -14.91
C GLY A 16 6.25 22.84 -14.09
N PRO A 17 7.56 23.12 -14.10
CA PRO A 17 8.56 22.27 -13.44
C PRO A 17 8.33 22.04 -11.94
N LYS A 18 7.75 23.04 -11.24
CA LYS A 18 7.42 22.94 -9.81
C LYS A 18 6.32 21.91 -9.56
N GLY A 19 5.25 21.94 -10.37
CA GLY A 19 4.17 20.95 -10.32
C GLY A 19 4.66 19.53 -10.55
N ARG A 20 5.48 19.34 -11.59
CA ARG A 20 6.12 18.06 -11.88
C ARG A 20 6.84 17.48 -10.67
N THR A 21 7.65 18.30 -10.01
CA THR A 21 8.47 17.89 -8.86
C THR A 21 7.61 17.56 -7.65
N LEU A 22 6.57 18.35 -7.38
CA LEU A 22 5.64 18.12 -6.28
C LEU A 22 4.89 16.80 -6.42
N ILE A 23 4.32 16.54 -7.62
CA ILE A 23 3.57 15.30 -7.88
C ILE A 23 4.49 14.08 -7.78
N ALA A 24 5.69 14.16 -8.38
CA ALA A 24 6.68 13.09 -8.29
C ALA A 24 7.07 12.79 -6.83
N ALA A 25 7.34 13.84 -6.04
CA ALA A 25 7.69 13.70 -4.64
C ALA A 25 6.57 13.03 -3.83
N ALA A 26 5.31 13.43 -4.04
CA ALA A 26 4.17 12.84 -3.36
C ALA A 26 3.99 11.35 -3.72
N ILE A 27 4.10 10.99 -5.00
CA ILE A 27 4.01 9.59 -5.46
C ILE A 27 5.15 8.74 -4.87
N TYR A 28 6.39 9.23 -4.89
CA TYR A 28 7.51 8.44 -4.38
C TYR A 28 7.50 8.33 -2.85
N LEU A 29 7.03 9.37 -2.15
CA LEU A 29 6.84 9.31 -0.70
C LEU A 29 5.76 8.28 -0.34
N GLU A 30 4.67 8.22 -1.10
CA GLU A 30 3.62 7.19 -0.94
C GLU A 30 4.17 5.79 -1.17
N LEU A 31 4.86 5.55 -2.29
CA LEU A 31 5.48 4.24 -2.56
C LEU A 31 6.50 3.84 -1.49
N PHE A 32 7.28 4.80 -0.99
CA PHE A 32 8.22 4.57 0.10
C PHE A 32 7.48 4.15 1.38
N ALA A 33 6.41 4.84 1.73
CA ALA A 33 5.62 4.54 2.92
C ALA A 33 4.91 3.18 2.81
N VAL A 34 4.39 2.81 1.63
CA VAL A 34 3.81 1.48 1.37
C VAL A 34 4.87 0.38 1.56
N ALA A 35 6.11 0.62 1.14
CA ALA A 35 7.19 -0.34 1.35
C ALA A 35 7.53 -0.52 2.85
N VAL A 36 7.57 0.57 3.61
CA VAL A 36 7.71 0.52 5.08
C VAL A 36 6.60 -0.32 5.70
N GLU A 37 5.36 -0.12 5.25
CA GLU A 37 4.19 -0.84 5.74
C GLU A 37 4.25 -2.36 5.45
N PHE A 38 4.76 -2.76 4.28
CA PHE A 38 5.02 -4.18 3.97
C PHE A 38 6.03 -4.82 4.92
N LEU A 39 7.10 -4.11 5.29
CA LEU A 39 8.07 -4.63 6.27
C LEU A 39 7.45 -4.81 7.66
N ILE A 40 6.57 -3.89 8.08
CA ILE A 40 5.87 -4.00 9.36
C ILE A 40 4.91 -5.19 9.34
N LEU A 41 4.11 -5.33 8.28
CA LEU A 41 3.17 -6.44 8.09
C LEU A 41 3.90 -7.79 8.10
N GLU A 42 5.03 -7.87 7.41
CA GLU A 42 5.85 -9.07 7.37
C GLU A 42 6.47 -9.39 8.74
N GLY A 43 7.03 -8.37 9.40
CA GLY A 43 7.62 -8.51 10.72
C GLY A 43 6.62 -8.97 11.78
N ASP A 44 5.40 -8.42 11.77
CA ASP A 44 4.31 -8.84 12.66
C ASP A 44 3.86 -10.27 12.39
N THR A 45 3.69 -10.62 11.11
CA THR A 45 3.23 -11.95 10.69
C THR A 45 4.26 -13.03 11.05
N LEU A 46 5.55 -12.77 10.81
CA LEU A 46 6.63 -13.70 11.16
C LEU A 46 6.81 -13.83 12.69
N ASN A 47 6.72 -12.72 13.43
CA ASN A 47 6.80 -12.74 14.89
C ASN A 47 5.65 -13.54 15.50
N MET A 48 4.46 -13.48 14.90
CA MET A 48 3.34 -14.32 15.30
C MET A 48 3.58 -15.81 14.99
N LEU A 49 4.16 -16.15 13.84
CA LEU A 49 4.39 -17.54 13.44
C LEU A 49 5.50 -18.22 14.27
N PHE A 50 6.49 -17.44 14.70
CA PHE A 50 7.65 -17.91 15.45
C PHE A 50 7.86 -17.13 16.76
N PRO A 51 6.87 -17.14 17.67
CA PRO A 51 7.00 -16.47 18.96
C PRO A 51 8.04 -17.25 19.77
N ASN A 52 9.04 -16.56 20.32
CA ASN A 52 10.21 -17.10 21.05
C ASN A 52 11.47 -17.44 20.22
N THR A 53 11.50 -17.14 18.92
CA THR A 53 12.75 -17.26 18.16
C THR A 53 13.71 -16.14 18.54
N ASN A 54 14.86 -16.51 19.09
CA ASN A 54 15.98 -15.60 19.34
C ASN A 54 17.00 -15.77 18.21
N LEU A 55 17.23 -14.72 17.43
CA LEU A 55 18.22 -14.74 16.34
C LEU A 55 19.52 -14.12 16.84
N THR A 56 20.54 -14.96 16.98
CA THR A 56 21.93 -14.53 17.20
C THR A 56 22.63 -14.49 15.85
N ILE A 57 22.84 -13.29 15.31
CA ILE A 57 23.69 -13.08 14.12
C ILE A 57 25.02 -12.50 14.63
N GLY A 58 26.03 -13.35 14.76
CA GLY A 58 27.31 -12.97 15.38
C GLY A 58 27.14 -12.52 16.83
N HIS A 59 27.62 -11.31 17.17
CA HIS A 59 27.45 -10.72 18.51
C HIS A 59 26.11 -10.00 18.71
N LEU A 60 25.32 -9.77 17.65
CA LEU A 60 24.01 -9.13 17.76
C LEU A 60 22.94 -10.18 18.09
N LYS A 61 22.38 -10.06 19.29
CA LYS A 61 21.12 -10.73 19.67
C LYS A 61 19.97 -9.85 19.21
N VAL A 62 19.38 -10.17 18.07
CA VAL A 62 18.16 -9.50 17.60
C VAL A 62 16.97 -10.34 18.07
N LYS A 63 16.17 -9.78 18.98
CA LYS A 63 15.02 -10.46 19.57
C LYS A 63 13.70 -9.95 18.99
N GLY A 64 12.75 -10.86 18.78
CA GLY A 64 11.36 -10.53 18.45
C GLY A 64 11.18 -9.81 17.10
N LYS A 65 10.17 -8.93 17.04
CA LYS A 65 9.73 -8.20 15.84
C LYS A 65 10.86 -7.51 15.07
N VAL A 66 11.87 -6.98 15.75
CA VAL A 66 13.01 -6.31 15.11
C VAL A 66 13.77 -7.25 14.17
N GLY A 67 13.99 -8.49 14.57
CA GLY A 67 14.68 -9.48 13.74
C GLY A 67 13.85 -9.89 12.53
N PHE A 68 12.53 -9.99 12.73
CA PHE A 68 11.58 -10.32 11.68
C PHE A 68 11.28 -9.17 10.72
N ILE A 69 11.71 -7.94 11.00
CA ILE A 69 11.74 -6.84 10.02
C ILE A 69 13.06 -6.86 9.24
N ILE A 70 14.19 -7.04 9.94
CA ILE A 70 15.53 -6.96 9.33
C ILE A 70 15.83 -8.15 8.41
N ILE A 71 15.49 -9.38 8.81
CA ILE A 71 15.84 -10.58 8.05
C ILE A 71 15.14 -10.61 6.68
N PRO A 72 13.81 -10.41 6.59
CA PRO A 72 13.17 -10.30 5.30
C PRO A 72 13.74 -9.20 4.42
N ALA A 73 14.02 -8.02 4.98
CA ALA A 73 14.65 -6.94 4.23
C ALA A 73 16.00 -7.38 3.62
N LEU A 74 16.81 -8.14 4.35
CA LEU A 74 18.07 -8.70 3.83
C LEU A 74 17.83 -9.78 2.75
N ILE A 75 16.79 -10.60 2.89
CA ILE A 75 16.43 -11.63 1.90
C ILE A 75 15.93 -10.99 0.60
N VAL A 76 15.15 -9.90 0.70
CA VAL A 76 14.60 -9.19 -0.45
C VAL A 76 15.64 -8.30 -1.12
N LEU A 77 16.64 -7.80 -0.39
CA LEU A 77 17.63 -6.86 -0.91
C LEU A 77 18.26 -7.30 -2.26
N PRO A 78 18.72 -8.54 -2.46
CA PRO A 78 19.23 -9.00 -3.76
C PRO A 78 18.19 -8.92 -4.88
N SER A 79 16.93 -9.18 -4.58
CA SER A 79 15.84 -9.10 -5.57
C SER A 79 15.63 -7.67 -6.04
N THR A 80 15.88 -6.68 -5.18
CA THR A 80 15.81 -5.27 -5.60
C THR A 80 16.88 -4.92 -6.63
N TRP A 81 17.98 -5.66 -6.74
CA TRP A 81 19.01 -5.40 -7.75
C TRP A 81 18.62 -5.87 -9.16
N LEU A 82 17.54 -6.65 -9.28
CA LEU A 82 17.05 -7.12 -10.57
C LEU A 82 16.23 -6.03 -11.27
N ARG A 83 16.57 -5.73 -12.53
CA ARG A 83 15.95 -4.67 -13.34
C ARG A 83 14.85 -5.19 -14.30
N ASN A 84 14.37 -6.42 -14.12
CA ASN A 84 13.54 -7.06 -15.15
C ASN A 84 12.04 -6.79 -14.94
N LEU A 85 11.48 -5.92 -15.79
CA LEU A 85 10.05 -5.58 -15.77
C LEU A 85 9.14 -6.74 -16.19
N GLY A 86 9.64 -7.75 -16.92
CA GLY A 86 8.85 -8.91 -17.33
C GLY A 86 8.44 -9.82 -16.16
N LEU A 87 9.22 -9.81 -15.07
CA LEU A 87 8.90 -10.52 -13.82
C LEU A 87 7.70 -9.91 -13.09
N LEU A 88 7.43 -8.61 -13.25
CA LEU A 88 6.33 -7.90 -12.58
C LEU A 88 4.96 -8.52 -12.89
N ALA A 89 4.73 -8.95 -14.14
CA ALA A 89 3.46 -9.52 -14.55
C ALA A 89 3.19 -10.88 -13.90
N TYR A 90 4.22 -11.75 -13.81
CA TYR A 90 4.11 -13.04 -13.12
C TYR A 90 3.87 -12.87 -11.61
N LEU A 91 4.59 -11.94 -10.99
CA LEU A 91 4.42 -11.62 -9.57
C LEU A 91 3.05 -10.98 -9.25
N SER A 92 2.42 -10.34 -10.23
CA SER A 92 1.05 -9.79 -10.08
C SER A 92 -0.01 -10.89 -10.02
N ILE A 93 0.11 -11.94 -10.86
CA ILE A 93 -0.81 -13.10 -10.84
C ILE A 93 -0.72 -13.82 -9.49
N GLU A 94 0.49 -14.02 -8.98
CA GLU A 94 0.75 -14.59 -7.66
C GLU A 94 0.01 -13.84 -6.54
N GLY A 95 -0.02 -12.50 -6.60
CA GLY A 95 -0.73 -11.66 -5.63
C GLY A 95 -2.24 -11.88 -5.61
N ILE A 96 -2.87 -12.08 -6.78
CA ILE A 96 -4.32 -12.34 -6.88
C ILE A 96 -4.62 -13.73 -6.31
N VAL A 97 -3.84 -14.75 -6.70
CA VAL A 97 -3.99 -16.12 -6.19
C VAL A 97 -3.85 -16.15 -4.67
N THR A 98 -2.82 -15.47 -4.13
CA THR A 98 -2.62 -15.37 -2.68
C THR A 98 -3.80 -14.72 -1.97
N SER A 99 -4.39 -13.67 -2.56
CA SER A 99 -5.57 -12.99 -2.00
C SER A 99 -6.80 -13.91 -1.94
N ILE A 100 -7.02 -14.72 -2.98
CA ILE A 100 -8.12 -15.70 -3.03
C ILE A 100 -7.89 -16.83 -2.01
N ILE A 101 -6.67 -17.35 -1.93
CA ILE A 101 -6.31 -18.38 -0.94
C ILE A 101 -6.53 -17.85 0.48
N LEU A 102 -6.12 -16.61 0.75
CA LEU A 102 -6.31 -15.98 2.06
C LEU A 102 -7.80 -15.86 2.39
N LEU A 103 -8.61 -15.36 1.46
CA LEU A 103 -10.07 -15.26 1.65
C LEU A 103 -10.69 -16.64 1.93
N GLY A 104 -10.33 -17.66 1.15
CA GLY A 104 -10.79 -19.02 1.37
C GLY A 104 -10.33 -19.60 2.72
N CYS A 105 -9.11 -19.30 3.14
CA CYS A 105 -8.58 -19.72 4.44
C CYS A 105 -9.37 -19.08 5.59
N VAL A 106 -9.58 -17.76 5.57
CA VAL A 106 -10.35 -17.05 6.60
C VAL A 106 -11.79 -17.57 6.65
N LEU A 107 -12.43 -17.75 5.49
CA LEU A 107 -13.76 -18.36 5.40
C LEU A 107 -13.82 -19.76 6.01
N TRP A 108 -12.83 -20.60 5.71
CA TRP A 108 -12.74 -21.94 6.26
C TRP A 108 -12.59 -21.91 7.79
N VAL A 109 -11.73 -21.02 8.31
CA VAL A 109 -11.52 -20.86 9.75
C VAL A 109 -12.79 -20.40 10.47
N GLY A 110 -13.52 -19.46 9.88
CA GLY A 110 -14.80 -18.98 10.40
C GLY A 110 -15.88 -20.07 10.37
N ALA A 111 -16.11 -20.69 9.21
CA ALA A 111 -17.22 -21.61 9.01
C ALA A 111 -17.01 -23.00 9.65
N ILE A 112 -15.78 -23.54 9.60
CA ILE A 112 -15.49 -24.94 9.93
C ILE A 112 -14.35 -25.05 10.96
N GLY A 113 -13.42 -24.09 10.99
CA GLY A 113 -12.25 -24.10 11.87
C GLY A 113 -12.51 -23.78 13.33
N GLY A 114 -13.77 -23.61 13.73
CA GLY A 114 -14.19 -23.47 15.13
C GLY A 114 -14.14 -22.06 15.70
N VAL A 115 -13.78 -21.03 14.92
CA VAL A 115 -13.91 -19.63 15.34
C VAL A 115 -15.37 -19.18 15.30
N GLY A 116 -16.12 -19.63 14.29
CA GLY A 116 -17.53 -19.31 14.07
C GLY A 116 -17.78 -17.84 13.71
N PHE A 117 -19.05 -17.52 13.51
CA PHE A 117 -19.53 -16.17 13.22
C PHE A 117 -20.47 -15.75 14.35
N HIS A 118 -19.88 -15.18 15.39
CA HIS A 118 -20.57 -14.96 16.65
C HIS A 118 -20.89 -13.49 16.90
N GLU A 119 -20.38 -12.59 16.06
CA GLU A 119 -20.47 -11.16 16.32
C GLU A 119 -21.89 -10.63 16.19
N ARG A 120 -22.33 -9.91 17.23
CA ARG A 120 -23.65 -9.24 17.30
C ARG A 120 -23.56 -7.78 17.76
N ASP A 121 -22.36 -7.21 17.81
CA ASP A 121 -22.11 -5.90 18.42
C ASP A 121 -22.45 -4.72 17.48
N LYS A 122 -21.98 -3.53 17.84
CA LYS A 122 -22.29 -2.23 17.22
C LYS A 122 -21.95 -2.25 15.73
N LEU A 123 -22.98 -2.35 14.90
CA LEU A 123 -22.86 -2.37 13.43
C LEU A 123 -22.28 -1.08 12.82
N LEU A 124 -22.35 0.03 13.55
CA LEU A 124 -21.96 1.33 13.02
C LEU A 124 -21.31 2.19 14.10
N ASP A 125 -20.00 2.41 13.97
CA ASP A 125 -19.26 3.37 14.78
C ASP A 125 -18.88 4.61 13.97
N LEU A 126 -19.57 5.73 14.26
CA LEU A 126 -19.29 7.01 13.60
C LEU A 126 -17.90 7.57 13.96
N GLY A 127 -17.35 7.18 15.12
CA GLY A 127 -16.04 7.64 15.59
C GLY A 127 -14.89 7.13 14.71
N GLY A 128 -14.96 5.88 14.26
CA GLY A 128 -13.98 5.27 13.38
C GLY A 128 -14.01 5.74 11.92
N LEU A 129 -15.09 6.39 11.47
CA LEU A 129 -15.29 6.73 10.06
C LEU A 129 -14.13 7.47 9.38
N PRO A 130 -13.50 8.49 9.99
CA PRO A 130 -12.40 9.20 9.31
C PRO A 130 -11.15 8.32 9.13
N VAL A 131 -10.87 7.42 10.09
CA VAL A 131 -9.78 6.46 9.99
C VAL A 131 -10.08 5.42 8.91
N THR A 132 -11.30 4.88 8.90
CA THR A 132 -11.75 3.94 7.87
C THR A 132 -11.71 4.56 6.47
N ALA A 133 -12.16 5.80 6.32
CA ALA A 133 -12.09 6.52 5.04
C ALA A 133 -10.64 6.69 4.57
N SER A 134 -9.72 6.96 5.49
CA SER A 134 -8.29 7.09 5.18
C SER A 134 -7.68 5.76 4.76
N ILE A 135 -7.96 4.67 5.49
CA ILE A 135 -7.55 3.30 5.11
C ILE A 135 -8.13 2.93 3.74
N PHE A 136 -9.39 3.26 3.48
CA PHE A 136 -10.01 3.02 2.18
C PHE A 136 -9.27 3.76 1.05
N MET A 137 -8.90 5.03 1.26
CA MET A 137 -8.11 5.79 0.30
C MET A 137 -6.75 5.16 0.02
N PHE A 138 -6.10 4.60 1.04
CA PHE A 138 -4.86 3.84 0.88
C PHE A 138 -5.08 2.55 0.08
N CYS A 139 -6.06 1.72 0.45
CA CYS A 139 -6.29 0.41 -0.18
C CYS A 139 -6.66 0.50 -1.66
N TYR A 140 -7.28 1.61 -2.09
CA TYR A 140 -7.65 1.86 -3.48
C TYR A 140 -6.56 2.61 -4.27
N GLY A 141 -5.37 2.79 -3.67
CA GLY A 141 -4.20 3.37 -4.31
C GLY A 141 -3.64 2.47 -5.41
N GLY A 142 -3.73 2.91 -6.67
CA GLY A 142 -3.07 2.27 -7.83
C GLY A 142 -2.47 3.28 -8.81
N HIS A 143 -2.56 4.55 -8.47
CA HIS A 143 -2.38 5.64 -9.41
C HIS A 143 -0.94 5.89 -9.85
N ALA A 144 0.05 5.36 -9.12
CA ALA A 144 1.45 5.38 -9.53
C ALA A 144 1.71 4.48 -10.77
N VAL A 145 0.91 3.41 -10.94
CA VAL A 145 1.10 2.42 -12.01
C VAL A 145 0.14 2.59 -13.18
N PHE A 146 -0.97 3.32 -12.99
CA PHE A 146 -2.00 3.56 -14.01
C PHE A 146 -1.46 4.13 -15.33
N PRO A 147 -0.61 5.18 -15.34
CA PRO A 147 0.12 5.63 -16.52
C PRO A 147 0.80 4.53 -17.33
N THR A 148 1.70 3.79 -16.66
CA THR A 148 2.50 2.74 -17.26
C THR A 148 1.59 1.65 -17.81
N LEU A 149 0.61 1.20 -17.00
CA LEU A 149 -0.38 0.20 -17.39
C LEU A 149 -1.12 0.63 -18.66
N CYS A 150 -1.66 1.85 -18.70
CA CYS A 150 -2.38 2.37 -19.86
C CYS A 150 -1.49 2.39 -21.12
N THR A 151 -0.22 2.78 -20.99
CA THR A 151 0.68 2.82 -22.16
C THR A 151 1.14 1.48 -22.65
N SER A 152 1.24 0.49 -21.76
CA SER A 152 1.58 -0.90 -22.10
C SER A 152 0.41 -1.69 -22.71
N MET A 153 -0.83 -1.19 -22.64
CA MET A 153 -1.98 -1.86 -23.24
C MET A 153 -1.95 -1.81 -24.77
N LYS A 154 -2.17 -2.97 -25.41
CA LYS A 154 -2.35 -3.08 -26.86
C LYS A 154 -3.48 -2.19 -27.39
N ASN A 155 -4.58 -2.09 -26.63
CA ASN A 155 -5.70 -1.20 -26.94
C ASN A 155 -6.05 -0.30 -25.75
N ARG A 156 -5.58 0.95 -25.78
CA ARG A 156 -5.77 1.94 -24.71
C ARG A 156 -7.23 2.35 -24.49
N THR A 157 -8.10 2.20 -25.49
CA THR A 157 -9.53 2.53 -25.37
C THR A 157 -10.25 1.63 -24.36
N GLN A 158 -9.68 0.47 -24.03
CA GLN A 158 -10.21 -0.44 -23.03
C GLN A 158 -9.78 -0.10 -21.60
N PHE A 159 -8.91 0.89 -21.41
CA PHE A 159 -8.38 1.24 -20.09
C PHE A 159 -9.47 1.52 -19.04
N PRO A 160 -10.56 2.25 -19.34
CA PRO A 160 -11.66 2.42 -18.38
C PRO A 160 -12.33 1.11 -17.96
N LYS A 161 -12.50 0.15 -18.89
CA LYS A 161 -13.06 -1.18 -18.59
C LYS A 161 -12.12 -2.00 -17.70
N VAL A 162 -10.81 -1.90 -17.92
CA VAL A 162 -9.79 -2.53 -17.07
C VAL A 162 -9.85 -1.94 -15.67
N LEU A 163 -9.86 -0.61 -15.53
CA LEU A 163 -9.98 0.06 -14.22
C LEU A 163 -11.27 -0.35 -13.49
N ALA A 164 -12.41 -0.34 -14.17
CA ALA A 164 -13.68 -0.76 -13.57
C ALA A 164 -13.61 -2.21 -13.06
N THR A 165 -13.05 -3.12 -13.87
CA THR A 165 -12.89 -4.54 -13.49
C THR A 165 -11.97 -4.67 -12.27
N CYS A 166 -10.84 -3.96 -12.24
CA CYS A 166 -9.92 -3.95 -11.11
C CYS A 166 -10.61 -3.48 -9.83
N PHE A 167 -11.27 -2.32 -9.86
CA PHE A 167 -11.90 -1.75 -8.68
C PHE A 167 -13.09 -2.57 -8.17
N ILE A 168 -13.93 -3.11 -9.06
CA ILE A 168 -15.03 -4.02 -8.67
C ILE A 168 -14.45 -5.26 -8.00
N THR A 169 -13.43 -5.88 -8.60
CA THR A 169 -12.80 -7.09 -8.05
C THR A 169 -12.17 -6.82 -6.68
N SER A 170 -11.40 -5.73 -6.54
CA SER A 170 -10.83 -5.32 -5.26
C SER A 170 -11.90 -5.07 -4.20
N THR A 171 -13.00 -4.39 -4.57
CA THR A 171 -14.12 -4.12 -3.66
C THR A 171 -14.78 -5.39 -3.16
N VAL A 172 -14.99 -6.37 -4.04
CA VAL A 172 -15.55 -7.66 -3.65
C VAL A 172 -14.61 -8.40 -2.69
N ILE A 173 -13.31 -8.45 -2.99
CA ILE A 173 -12.33 -9.15 -2.13
C ILE A 173 -12.20 -8.45 -0.77
N TYR A 174 -11.99 -7.14 -0.75
CA TYR A 174 -11.84 -6.36 0.48
C TYR A 174 -13.12 -6.34 1.29
N GLY A 175 -14.27 -6.11 0.66
CA GLY A 175 -15.57 -6.11 1.32
C GLY A 175 -15.89 -7.48 1.93
N SER A 176 -15.60 -8.56 1.21
CA SER A 176 -15.77 -9.93 1.74
C SER A 176 -14.85 -10.14 2.94
N MET A 177 -13.56 -9.85 2.82
CA MET A 177 -12.58 -10.03 3.90
C MET A 177 -12.96 -9.21 5.15
N ALA A 178 -13.34 -7.95 4.98
CA ALA A 178 -13.76 -7.07 6.06
C ALA A 178 -15.02 -7.60 6.75
N THR A 179 -16.03 -8.03 5.97
CA THR A 179 -17.28 -8.58 6.50
C THR A 179 -17.02 -9.86 7.30
N ILE A 180 -16.26 -10.80 6.73
CA ILE A 180 -15.95 -12.09 7.37
C ILE A 180 -15.10 -11.85 8.63
N GLY A 181 -14.07 -11.01 8.55
CA GLY A 181 -13.22 -10.68 9.68
C GLY A 181 -14.00 -10.04 10.83
N TYR A 182 -14.91 -9.11 10.53
CA TYR A 182 -15.79 -8.51 11.52
C TYR A 182 -16.75 -9.55 12.14
N LEU A 183 -17.42 -10.37 11.33
CA LEU A 183 -18.33 -11.41 11.83
C LEU A 183 -17.64 -12.45 12.72
N MET A 184 -16.33 -12.69 12.51
CA MET A 184 -15.54 -13.63 13.28
C MET A 184 -14.97 -13.03 14.58
N PHE A 185 -14.50 -11.78 14.54
CA PHE A 185 -13.66 -11.22 15.61
C PHE A 185 -14.18 -9.92 16.21
N GLY A 186 -15.09 -9.20 15.55
CA GLY A 186 -15.71 -8.03 16.14
C GLY A 186 -14.73 -6.94 16.56
N GLU A 187 -14.96 -6.39 17.75
CA GLU A 187 -14.07 -5.43 18.41
C GLU A 187 -12.68 -6.01 18.76
N PHE A 188 -12.53 -7.34 18.76
CA PHE A 188 -11.25 -8.02 18.99
C PHE A 188 -10.42 -8.21 17.71
N LEU A 189 -10.91 -7.77 16.56
CA LEU A 189 -10.15 -7.78 15.31
C LEU A 189 -8.95 -6.83 15.45
N LYS A 190 -7.74 -7.37 15.25
CA LYS A 190 -6.52 -6.58 15.22
C LYS A 190 -6.37 -5.92 13.85
N ASP A 191 -5.50 -4.91 13.75
CA ASP A 191 -5.18 -4.21 12.49
C ASP A 191 -4.84 -5.16 11.33
N GLN A 192 -4.32 -6.35 11.64
CA GLN A 192 -4.02 -7.41 10.69
C GLN A 192 -4.81 -8.66 11.06
N ILE A 193 -5.69 -9.12 10.17
CA ILE A 193 -6.48 -10.35 10.41
C ILE A 193 -5.60 -11.59 10.62
N THR A 194 -4.40 -11.62 10.02
CA THR A 194 -3.42 -12.69 10.22
C THR A 194 -3.10 -12.89 11.70
N LEU A 195 -3.05 -11.81 12.48
CA LEU A 195 -2.75 -11.82 13.92
C LEU A 195 -3.88 -12.35 14.81
N ASN A 196 -5.07 -12.57 14.24
CA ASN A 196 -6.21 -13.19 14.90
C ASN A 196 -6.36 -14.68 14.56
N LEU A 197 -5.68 -15.18 13.51
CA LEU A 197 -5.88 -16.56 13.06
C LEU A 197 -5.24 -17.58 14.03
N PRO A 198 -5.96 -18.66 14.39
CA PRO A 198 -5.44 -19.66 15.32
C PRO A 198 -4.36 -20.52 14.67
N LEU A 199 -3.13 -20.46 15.18
CA LEU A 199 -1.99 -21.21 14.63
C LEU A 199 -1.99 -22.72 14.92
N ARG A 200 -3.09 -23.29 15.44
CA ARG A 200 -3.17 -24.72 15.74
C ARG A 200 -3.23 -25.59 14.48
N ASN A 201 -3.83 -25.10 13.41
CA ASN A 201 -4.02 -25.87 12.17
C ASN A 201 -2.87 -25.65 11.18
N VAL A 202 -2.35 -26.74 10.62
CA VAL A 202 -1.26 -26.69 9.61
C VAL A 202 -1.67 -25.90 8.38
N ASN A 203 -2.92 -26.02 7.93
CA ASN A 203 -3.43 -25.28 6.77
C ASN A 203 -3.34 -23.76 6.95
N ILE A 204 -3.58 -23.27 8.16
CA ILE A 204 -3.48 -21.84 8.49
C ILE A 204 -2.01 -21.39 8.45
N LYS A 205 -1.09 -22.19 8.98
CA LYS A 205 0.36 -21.92 8.90
C LYS A 205 0.85 -21.87 7.45
N ILE A 206 0.37 -22.77 6.59
CA ILE A 206 0.68 -22.78 5.15
C ILE A 206 0.16 -21.50 4.50
N ALA A 207 -1.11 -21.13 4.74
CA ALA A 207 -1.69 -19.91 4.18
C ALA A 207 -0.90 -18.65 4.60
N ILE A 208 -0.52 -18.55 5.87
CA ILE A 208 0.32 -17.46 6.39
C ILE A 208 1.71 -17.45 5.75
N SER A 209 2.30 -18.63 5.50
CA SER A 209 3.58 -18.75 4.82
C SER A 209 3.51 -18.28 3.36
N ILE A 210 2.41 -18.55 2.66
CA ILE A 210 2.16 -18.02 1.31
C ILE A 210 2.06 -16.49 1.33
N ILE A 211 1.40 -15.91 2.35
CA ILE A 211 1.34 -14.45 2.52
C ILE A 211 2.74 -13.86 2.65
N ILE A 212 3.59 -14.44 3.52
CA ILE A 212 4.98 -13.99 3.70
C ILE A 212 5.74 -14.01 2.37
N ILE A 213 5.64 -15.11 1.61
CA ILE A 213 6.26 -15.20 0.28
C ILE A 213 5.75 -14.10 -0.65
N ASN A 214 4.44 -13.83 -0.64
CA ASN A 214 3.85 -12.79 -1.48
C ASN A 214 4.29 -11.37 -1.11
N LEU A 215 4.53 -11.09 0.17
CA LEU A 215 5.05 -9.81 0.62
C LEU A 215 6.49 -9.61 0.14
N LEU A 216 7.33 -10.63 0.30
CA LEU A 216 8.73 -10.62 -0.18
C LEU A 216 8.81 -10.28 -1.66
N THR A 217 7.93 -10.85 -2.49
CA THR A 217 7.92 -10.61 -3.93
C THR A 217 7.42 -9.22 -4.30
N LYS A 218 6.43 -8.68 -3.58
CA LYS A 218 5.86 -7.35 -3.83
C LYS A 218 6.77 -6.20 -3.43
N PHE A 219 7.58 -6.37 -2.39
CA PHE A 219 8.45 -5.31 -1.89
C PHE A 219 9.40 -4.78 -2.97
N ALA A 220 10.04 -5.66 -3.75
CA ALA A 220 10.91 -5.25 -4.85
C ALA A 220 10.17 -4.45 -5.93
N LEU A 221 8.90 -4.77 -6.18
CA LEU A 221 8.08 -4.08 -7.18
C LEU A 221 7.77 -2.66 -6.76
N ILE A 222 7.47 -2.43 -5.47
CA ILE A 222 7.17 -1.09 -4.95
C ILE A 222 8.42 -0.21 -4.89
N LEU A 223 9.60 -0.77 -4.59
CA LEU A 223 10.86 -0.01 -4.59
C LEU A 223 11.39 0.28 -6.00
N SER A 224 10.98 -0.49 -7.01
CA SER A 224 11.56 -0.38 -8.36
C SER A 224 11.34 1.01 -9.00
N PRO A 225 10.15 1.63 -8.97
CA PRO A 225 9.95 2.97 -9.53
C PRO A 225 10.80 4.05 -8.85
N ILE A 226 10.94 3.97 -7.53
CA ILE A 226 11.73 4.93 -6.74
C ILE A 226 13.21 4.81 -7.13
N SER A 227 13.75 3.60 -7.05
CA SER A 227 15.16 3.33 -7.35
C SER A 227 15.53 3.64 -8.81
N SER A 228 14.68 3.26 -9.78
CA SER A 228 14.90 3.57 -11.19
C SER A 228 14.90 5.08 -11.46
N THR A 229 14.08 5.86 -10.76
CA THR A 229 14.05 7.32 -10.91
C THR A 229 15.29 7.99 -10.33
N ILE A 230 15.71 7.56 -9.13
CA ILE A 230 16.96 8.05 -8.51
C ILE A 230 18.15 7.71 -9.42
N GLU A 231 18.19 6.48 -9.95
CA GLU A 231 19.23 6.04 -10.88
C GLU A 231 19.24 6.90 -12.15
N ALA A 232 18.10 7.10 -12.80
CA ALA A 232 18.01 7.89 -14.03
C ALA A 232 18.47 9.34 -13.84
N LYS A 233 18.29 9.91 -12.64
CA LYS A 233 18.63 11.31 -12.36
C LYS A 233 20.07 11.51 -11.86
N PHE A 234 20.60 10.57 -11.08
CA PHE A 234 21.85 10.76 -10.34
C PHE A 234 22.95 9.75 -10.68
N ILE A 235 22.63 8.65 -11.37
CA ILE A 235 23.58 7.55 -11.61
C ILE A 235 23.89 7.42 -13.10
N PRO A 236 25.18 7.43 -13.50
CA PRO A 236 25.56 7.13 -14.87
C PRO A 236 25.10 5.72 -15.30
N PRO A 237 24.60 5.53 -16.54
CA PRO A 237 23.93 4.30 -16.99
C PRO A 237 24.77 3.01 -16.87
N ASN A 238 26.08 3.11 -16.70
CA ASN A 238 27.00 1.96 -16.60
C ASN A 238 27.56 1.71 -15.19
N ASN A 239 27.15 2.48 -14.17
CA ASN A 239 27.68 2.32 -12.81
C ASN A 239 26.80 1.39 -11.96
N ARG A 240 26.96 0.07 -12.16
CA ARG A 240 26.19 -0.96 -11.44
C ARG A 240 26.42 -0.93 -9.92
N LEU A 241 27.64 -0.61 -9.48
CA LEU A 241 27.96 -0.53 -8.05
C LEU A 241 27.21 0.61 -7.36
N LEU A 242 27.12 1.78 -8.00
CA LEU A 242 26.38 2.91 -7.44
C LEU A 242 24.86 2.65 -7.42
N SER A 243 24.32 1.93 -8.42
CA SER A 243 22.92 1.47 -8.42
C SER A 243 22.65 0.51 -7.25
N ILE A 244 23.52 -0.48 -7.02
CA ILE A 244 23.40 -1.39 -5.87
C ILE A 244 23.48 -0.61 -4.55
N PHE A 245 24.40 0.35 -4.44
CA PHE A 245 24.55 1.18 -3.25
C PHE A 245 23.29 1.98 -2.95
N VAL A 246 22.72 2.68 -3.94
CA VAL A 246 21.47 3.47 -3.77
C VAL A 246 20.29 2.59 -3.39
N ARG A 247 20.12 1.43 -4.04
CA ARG A 247 19.04 0.49 -3.70
C ARG A 247 19.18 -0.06 -2.28
N THR A 248 20.42 -0.33 -1.86
CA THR A 248 20.73 -0.78 -0.50
C THR A 248 20.45 0.32 0.52
N LEU A 249 20.85 1.57 0.24
CA LEU A 249 20.56 2.71 1.11
C LEU A 249 19.04 2.95 1.23
N LEU A 250 18.30 2.83 0.13
CA LEU A 250 16.85 2.93 0.13
C LEU A 250 16.22 1.84 1.01
N MET A 251 16.64 0.58 0.87
CA MET A 251 16.20 -0.52 1.73
C MET A 251 16.49 -0.23 3.22
N ILE A 252 17.72 0.20 3.54
CA ILE A 252 18.09 0.54 4.92
C ILE A 252 17.18 1.64 5.47
N SER A 253 16.88 2.68 4.68
CA SER A 253 15.98 3.74 5.12
C SER A 253 14.56 3.24 5.39
N THR A 254 14.03 2.31 4.58
CA THR A 254 12.71 1.71 4.86
C THR A 254 12.71 0.90 6.16
N VAL A 255 13.78 0.16 6.44
CA VAL A 255 13.93 -0.61 7.69
C VAL A 255 13.98 0.33 8.90
N VAL A 256 14.76 1.42 8.82
CA VAL A 256 14.86 2.40 9.91
C VAL A 256 13.48 3.00 10.23
N VAL A 257 12.71 3.39 9.20
CA VAL A 257 11.37 3.95 9.40
C VAL A 257 10.40 2.90 9.94
N ALA A 258 10.46 1.65 9.45
CA ALA A 258 9.63 0.55 9.94
C ALA A 258 9.87 0.23 11.42
N LEU A 259 11.13 0.32 11.87
CA LEU A 259 11.50 0.13 13.27
C LEU A 259 11.06 1.30 14.15
N ALA A 260 11.05 2.52 13.62
CA ALA A 260 10.59 3.71 14.34
C ALA A 260 9.05 3.76 14.47
N PHE A 261 8.33 3.39 13.42
CA PHE A 261 6.88 3.46 13.33
C PHE A 261 6.27 2.07 13.17
N SER A 262 6.32 1.24 14.21
CA SER A 262 5.90 -0.16 14.11
C SER A 262 4.37 -0.40 14.23
N TYR A 263 3.55 0.65 14.10
CA TYR A 263 2.09 0.61 14.25
C TYR A 263 1.39 0.52 12.89
N PHE A 264 1.01 -0.70 12.50
CA PHE A 264 0.49 -0.98 11.15
C PHE A 264 -0.78 -0.19 10.80
N GLY A 265 -1.86 -0.31 11.59
CA GLY A 265 -3.15 0.32 11.25
C GLY A 265 -3.09 1.86 11.21
N TYR A 266 -2.41 2.48 12.19
CA TYR A 266 -2.26 3.93 12.23
C TYR A 266 -1.36 4.48 11.13
N LEU A 267 -0.30 3.76 10.76
CA LEU A 267 0.55 4.13 9.63
C LEU A 267 -0.23 4.05 8.33
N MET A 268 -0.97 2.96 8.09
CA MET A 268 -1.83 2.81 6.91
C MET A 268 -2.84 3.96 6.79
N ALA A 269 -3.53 4.28 7.89
CA ALA A 269 -4.47 5.39 7.94
C ALA A 269 -3.78 6.74 7.67
N PHE A 270 -2.58 6.96 8.21
CA PHE A 270 -1.80 8.19 7.98
C PHE A 270 -1.37 8.34 6.50
N ILE A 271 -0.87 7.25 5.90
CA ILE A 271 -0.50 7.23 4.48
C ILE A 271 -1.72 7.55 3.62
N GLY A 272 -2.85 6.91 3.90
CA GLY A 272 -4.10 7.17 3.20
C GLY A 272 -4.57 8.61 3.30
N ALA A 273 -4.59 9.17 4.51
CA ALA A 273 -5.08 10.52 4.80
C ALA A 273 -4.23 11.62 4.15
N ILE A 274 -2.89 11.47 4.15
CA ILE A 274 -2.01 12.50 3.61
C ILE A 274 -1.64 12.19 2.16
N LEU A 275 -1.01 11.04 1.93
CA LEU A 275 -0.34 10.74 0.67
C LEU A 275 -1.37 10.34 -0.39
N SER A 276 -2.20 9.33 -0.10
CA SER A 276 -3.17 8.84 -1.08
C SER A 276 -4.26 9.87 -1.40
N VAL A 277 -4.81 10.57 -0.41
CA VAL A 277 -5.74 11.70 -0.65
C VAL A 277 -5.10 12.78 -1.53
N THR A 278 -3.86 13.18 -1.25
CA THR A 278 -3.18 14.21 -2.05
C THR A 278 -3.01 13.76 -3.50
N VAL A 279 -2.52 12.54 -3.71
CA VAL A 279 -2.16 12.04 -5.05
C VAL A 279 -3.39 11.58 -5.85
N ALA A 280 -4.42 11.06 -5.21
CA ALA A 280 -5.60 10.49 -5.87
C ALA A 280 -6.79 11.47 -5.97
N LEU A 281 -6.97 12.38 -5.01
CA LEU A 281 -8.10 13.31 -4.99
C LEU A 281 -7.66 14.74 -5.30
N LEU A 282 -6.74 15.30 -4.50
CA LEU A 282 -6.45 16.74 -4.55
C LEU A 282 -5.70 17.14 -5.82
N LEU A 283 -4.55 16.50 -6.09
CA LEU A 283 -3.69 16.85 -7.22
C LEU A 283 -4.40 16.68 -8.57
N PRO A 284 -5.11 15.55 -8.86
CA PRO A 284 -5.82 15.41 -10.14
C PRO A 284 -6.90 16.46 -10.33
N CYS A 285 -7.70 16.77 -9.29
CA CYS A 285 -8.76 17.77 -9.38
C CYS A 285 -8.20 19.18 -9.62
N VAL A 286 -7.15 19.55 -8.89
CA VAL A 286 -6.49 20.86 -9.05
C VAL A 286 -5.83 20.98 -10.43
N CYS A 287 -5.15 19.94 -10.90
CA CYS A 287 -4.60 19.90 -12.27
C CYS A 287 -5.71 19.96 -13.33
N TYR A 288 -6.82 19.26 -13.11
CA TYR A 288 -7.94 19.25 -14.04
C TYR A 288 -8.56 20.64 -14.23
N LEU A 289 -8.90 21.33 -13.13
CA LEU A 289 -9.45 22.69 -13.18
C LEU A 289 -8.48 23.71 -13.78
N LYS A 290 -7.17 23.47 -13.63
CA LYS A 290 -6.13 24.35 -14.19
C LYS A 290 -5.92 24.14 -15.69
N ILE A 291 -6.04 22.90 -16.17
CA ILE A 291 -5.81 22.54 -17.58
C ILE A 291 -7.08 22.76 -18.41
N ASN A 292 -8.25 22.44 -17.86
CA ASN A 292 -9.53 22.55 -18.55
C ASN A 292 -10.29 23.81 -18.12
N GLU A 293 -10.00 24.94 -18.77
CA GLU A 293 -10.67 26.22 -18.50
C GLU A 293 -12.18 26.18 -18.80
N VAL A 294 -12.65 25.24 -19.64
CA VAL A 294 -14.08 25.05 -19.97
C VAL A 294 -14.83 24.30 -18.86
N ALA A 295 -14.14 23.57 -17.98
CA ALA A 295 -14.75 22.91 -16.83
C ALA A 295 -15.41 23.92 -15.86
N TRP A 296 -15.00 25.19 -15.91
CA TRP A 296 -15.61 26.28 -15.13
C TRP A 296 -17.00 26.67 -15.64
N ALA A 297 -17.34 26.34 -16.89
CA ALA A 297 -18.61 26.70 -17.51
C ALA A 297 -19.72 25.65 -17.27
N PHE A 298 -19.36 24.40 -16.94
CA PHE A 298 -20.32 23.34 -16.65
C PHE A 298 -20.54 23.21 -15.14
N GLU A 299 -21.66 23.74 -14.66
CA GLU A 299 -21.98 23.83 -13.22
C GLU A 299 -21.91 22.46 -12.50
N PHE A 300 -22.47 21.39 -13.10
CA PHE A 300 -22.46 20.07 -12.47
C PHE A 300 -21.04 19.48 -12.33
N GLU A 301 -20.22 19.60 -13.38
CA GLU A 301 -18.87 19.07 -13.38
C GLU A 301 -17.99 19.82 -12.38
N PHE A 302 -18.08 21.15 -12.37
CA PHE A 302 -17.41 21.98 -11.39
C PHE A 302 -17.81 21.60 -9.95
N MET A 303 -19.12 21.49 -9.68
CA MET A 303 -19.62 21.11 -8.36
C MET A 303 -19.13 19.71 -7.92
N ALA A 304 -19.06 18.74 -8.84
CA ALA A 304 -18.52 17.42 -8.56
C ALA A 304 -17.02 17.49 -8.18
N VAL A 305 -16.22 18.25 -8.92
CA VAL A 305 -14.78 18.42 -8.64
C VAL A 305 -14.55 19.12 -7.30
N ILE A 306 -15.31 20.17 -7.01
CA ILE A 306 -15.26 20.86 -5.71
C ILE A 306 -15.67 19.91 -4.57
N GLY A 307 -16.71 19.10 -4.77
CA GLY A 307 -17.12 18.07 -3.80
C GLY A 307 -16.01 17.06 -3.49
N ILE A 308 -15.29 16.59 -4.52
CA ILE A 308 -14.13 15.69 -4.36
C ILE A 308 -13.01 16.39 -3.58
N LEU A 309 -12.71 17.66 -3.88
CA LEU A 309 -11.70 18.44 -3.15
C LEU A 309 -12.06 18.61 -1.67
N VAL A 310 -13.29 19.01 -1.37
CA VAL A 310 -13.76 19.19 0.02
C VAL A 310 -13.72 17.88 0.78
N SER A 311 -14.25 16.79 0.19
CA SER A 311 -14.21 15.47 0.83
C SER A 311 -12.78 14.99 1.08
N GLY A 312 -11.86 15.17 0.11
CA GLY A 312 -10.45 14.85 0.27
C GLY A 312 -9.80 15.65 1.40
N ILE A 313 -10.05 16.97 1.48
CA ILE A 313 -9.53 17.80 2.57
C ILE A 313 -10.07 17.35 3.93
N LEU A 314 -11.37 17.03 4.03
CA LEU A 314 -11.97 16.55 5.28
C LEU A 314 -11.37 15.21 5.73
N ILE A 315 -11.25 14.24 4.81
CA ILE A 315 -10.61 12.95 5.08
C ILE A 315 -9.16 13.17 5.51
N GLY A 316 -8.42 14.02 4.77
CA GLY A 316 -7.03 14.30 5.05
C GLY A 316 -6.81 14.95 6.43
N ILE A 317 -7.60 15.97 6.79
CA ILE A 317 -7.48 16.63 8.09
C ILE A 317 -7.86 15.68 9.23
N ALA A 318 -9.04 15.06 9.13
CA ALA A 318 -9.56 14.23 10.21
C ALA A 318 -8.73 12.95 10.40
N GLY A 319 -8.38 12.27 9.30
CA GLY A 319 -7.52 11.08 9.33
C GLY A 319 -6.13 11.38 9.88
N THR A 320 -5.48 12.45 9.41
CA THR A 320 -4.15 12.86 9.91
C THR A 320 -4.18 13.17 11.40
N TYR A 321 -5.17 13.95 11.86
CA TYR A 321 -5.29 14.31 13.26
C TYR A 321 -5.43 13.07 14.16
N ILE A 322 -6.30 12.13 13.78
CA ILE A 322 -6.53 10.92 14.55
C ILE A 322 -5.27 10.04 14.52
N SER A 323 -4.69 9.76 13.36
CA SER A 323 -3.49 8.93 13.26
C SER A 323 -2.32 9.49 14.06
N ILE A 324 -2.05 10.80 13.99
CA ILE A 324 -0.97 11.43 14.76
C ILE A 324 -1.24 11.32 16.26
N LYS A 325 -2.48 11.61 16.70
CA LYS A 325 -2.85 11.51 18.11
C LYS A 325 -2.60 10.10 18.65
N HIS A 326 -2.95 9.06 17.89
CA HIS A 326 -2.73 7.68 18.29
C HIS A 326 -1.25 7.28 18.24
N ILE A 327 -0.49 7.70 17.22
CA ILE A 327 0.96 7.44 17.13
C ILE A 327 1.69 8.06 18.32
N ILE A 328 1.38 9.33 18.67
CA ILE A 328 2.00 10.01 19.82
C ILE A 328 1.62 9.35 21.14
N ALA A 329 0.37 8.90 21.30
CA ALA A 329 -0.07 8.25 22.52
C ALA A 329 0.63 6.90 22.79
N HIS A 330 1.23 6.29 21.77
CA HIS A 330 1.94 5.00 21.87
C HIS A 330 3.47 5.14 21.76
N LEU A 331 4.00 6.35 21.58
CA LEU A 331 5.44 6.65 21.62
C LEU A 331 5.90 6.87 23.07
#